data_AF-A0A562L1U5-F1
#
_entry.id   AF-A0A562L1U5-F1
#
_cell.length_a   1.000
_cell.length_b   1.000
_cell.length_c   1.000
_cell.angle_alpha   90.00
_cell.angle_beta   90.00
_cell.angle_gamma   90.00
#
_symmetry.space_group_name_H-M   'P 1'
#
loop_
_entity.id
_entity.type
_entity.pdbx_description
1 polymer ?
#
loop_
_entity_poly.entity_id
_entity_poly.type
_entity_poly.pdbx_seq_one_letter_code
_entity_poly.pdbx_strand_id
1 'polypeptide(L)'
;MPRSDLRRRRWLVLATLAAIASTAAIALSQSLDASIDHLPPAQRMQWQQRQARWQALTPVEQAVYGQRQLRWQALPEAARREQREQWQAWQELPEHERAQLRRVAADVAALPAPERQRLRATFDALDGRIRRGWLLGPVLGAEYERLQPLFAFVAADERRRLLDVVRAMTPVERAQLARLAQGTPPQSRAALRGELLSTATDKRGAWLQQRLER
;
A
#
# COMPACT_ATOMS: atom_id res chain seq x y z
N MET A 1 16.98 11.22 65.03
CA MET A 1 16.36 11.47 63.71
C MET A 1 17.42 12.10 62.82
N PRO A 2 17.78 11.51 61.66
CA PRO A 2 17.28 12.03 60.38
C PRO A 2 17.25 10.95 59.27
N ARG A 3 16.10 10.30 59.04
CA ARG A 3 15.87 9.40 57.87
C ARG A 3 14.76 9.92 56.94
N SER A 4 14.14 11.05 57.28
CA SER A 4 12.98 11.65 56.61
C SER A 4 13.34 12.55 55.41
N ASP A 5 14.55 13.14 55.38
CA ASP A 5 14.91 14.16 54.37
C ASP A 5 15.30 13.58 53.01
N LEU A 6 15.87 12.38 52.98
CA LEU A 6 16.28 11.70 51.74
C LEU A 6 15.07 11.19 50.93
N ARG A 7 13.97 10.81 51.60
CA ARG A 7 12.71 10.45 50.93
C ARG A 7 12.04 11.70 50.34
N ARG A 8 11.95 12.80 51.08
CA ARG A 8 11.35 14.06 50.57
C ARG A 8 12.07 14.62 49.34
N ARG A 9 13.42 14.59 49.34
CA ARG A 9 14.21 15.03 48.17
C ARG A 9 13.97 14.17 46.92
N ARG A 10 13.83 12.84 47.06
CA ARG A 10 13.53 11.94 45.93
C ARG A 10 12.12 12.16 45.36
N TRP A 11 11.14 12.45 46.21
CA TRP A 11 9.77 12.79 45.77
C TRP A 11 9.71 14.15 45.05
N LEU A 12 10.48 15.14 45.50
CA LEU A 12 10.57 16.45 44.84
C LEU A 12 11.26 16.38 43.47
N VAL A 13 12.30 15.53 43.32
CA VAL A 13 12.98 15.30 42.02
C VAL A 13 12.08 14.54 41.04
N LEU A 14 11.32 13.54 41.52
CA LEU A 14 10.33 12.84 40.68
C LEU A 14 9.14 13.74 40.29
N ALA A 15 8.67 14.59 41.20
CA ALA A 15 7.59 15.54 40.92
C ALA A 15 8.02 16.65 39.95
N THR A 16 9.28 17.13 40.04
CA THR A 16 9.81 18.12 39.09
C THR A 16 10.09 17.51 37.73
N LEU A 17 10.62 16.28 37.63
CA LEU A 17 10.75 15.58 36.34
C LEU A 17 9.38 15.28 35.70
N ALA A 18 8.36 14.92 36.48
CA ALA A 18 6.99 14.76 36.00
C ALA A 18 6.37 16.10 35.56
N ALA A 19 6.62 17.19 36.29
CA ALA A 19 6.14 18.53 35.94
C ALA A 19 6.82 19.08 34.67
N ILE A 20 8.12 18.85 34.49
CA ILE A 20 8.88 19.24 33.29
C ILE A 20 8.45 18.40 32.08
N ALA A 21 8.22 17.09 32.25
CA ALA A 21 7.66 16.26 31.19
C ALA A 21 6.23 16.69 30.80
N SER A 22 5.44 17.16 31.78
CA SER A 22 4.09 17.67 31.56
C SER A 22 4.08 19.04 30.86
N THR A 23 4.94 19.98 31.25
CA THR A 23 5.04 21.29 30.58
C THR A 23 5.61 21.18 29.18
N ALA A 24 6.59 20.30 28.95
CA ALA A 24 7.09 20.00 27.62
C ALA A 24 6.00 19.38 26.73
N ALA A 25 5.18 18.46 27.28
CA ALA A 25 4.05 17.88 26.55
C ALA A 25 2.95 18.91 26.22
N ILE A 26 2.65 19.84 27.13
CA ILE A 26 1.69 20.92 26.93
C ILE A 26 2.19 21.95 25.90
N ALA A 27 3.48 22.29 25.91
CA ALA A 27 4.07 23.18 24.91
C ALA A 27 4.12 22.54 23.50
N LEU A 28 4.37 21.23 23.44
CA LEU A 28 4.29 20.48 22.19
C LEU A 28 2.84 20.42 21.66
N SER A 29 1.85 20.24 22.54
CA SER A 29 0.44 20.18 22.12
C SER A 29 -0.04 21.53 21.59
N GLN A 30 0.29 22.65 22.25
CA GLN A 30 -0.11 23.99 21.80
C GLN A 30 0.52 24.37 20.44
N SER A 31 1.77 23.99 20.19
CA SER A 31 2.41 24.24 18.90
C SER A 31 1.86 23.36 17.77
N LEU A 32 1.43 22.13 18.08
CA LEU A 32 0.68 21.26 17.17
C LEU A 32 -0.70 21.85 16.83
N ASP A 33 -1.44 22.34 17.83
CA ASP A 33 -2.77 22.93 17.64
C ASP A 33 -2.72 24.19 16.75
N ALA A 34 -1.76 25.09 16.99
CA ALA A 34 -1.53 26.26 16.12
C ALA A 34 -1.16 25.85 14.68
N SER A 35 -0.41 24.76 14.51
CA SER A 35 -0.04 24.25 13.18
C SER A 35 -1.25 23.68 12.42
N ILE A 36 -2.27 23.20 13.12
CA ILE A 36 -3.49 22.65 12.51
C ILE A 36 -4.36 23.76 11.94
N ASP A 37 -4.42 24.93 12.57
CA ASP A 37 -5.20 26.07 12.09
C ASP A 37 -4.73 26.59 10.72
N HIS A 38 -3.46 26.38 10.40
CA HIS A 38 -2.86 26.74 9.10
C HIS A 38 -3.07 25.66 8.01
N LEU A 39 -3.67 24.51 8.33
CA LEU A 39 -3.90 23.47 7.34
C LEU A 39 -5.07 23.84 6.39
N PRO A 40 -5.00 23.43 5.10
CA PRO A 40 -6.12 23.54 4.18
C PRO A 40 -7.42 22.94 4.75
N PRO A 41 -8.61 23.49 4.44
CA PRO A 41 -9.87 23.09 5.07
C PRO A 41 -10.14 21.57 5.01
N ALA A 42 -9.85 20.94 3.88
CA ALA A 42 -10.02 19.48 3.71
C ALA A 42 -9.10 18.68 4.65
N GLN A 43 -7.88 19.16 4.92
CA GLN A 43 -6.93 18.50 5.80
C GLN A 43 -7.30 18.69 7.27
N ARG A 44 -7.78 19.89 7.66
CA ARG A 44 -8.35 20.12 9.00
C ARG A 44 -9.52 19.21 9.30
N MET A 45 -10.47 19.10 8.37
CA MET A 45 -11.61 18.18 8.49
C MET A 45 -11.15 16.72 8.68
N GLN A 46 -10.19 16.25 7.88
CA GLN A 46 -9.64 14.90 8.05
C GLN A 46 -8.92 14.70 9.39
N TRP A 47 -8.25 15.73 9.90
CA TRP A 47 -7.57 15.68 11.19
C TRP A 47 -8.58 15.62 12.34
N GLN A 48 -9.59 16.49 12.33
CA GLN A 48 -10.68 16.50 13.31
C GLN A 48 -11.42 15.15 13.34
N GLN A 49 -11.72 14.57 12.18
CA GLN A 49 -12.33 13.23 12.10
C GLN A 49 -11.43 12.12 12.67
N ARG A 50 -10.10 12.24 12.53
CA ARG A 50 -9.16 11.29 13.12
C ARG A 50 -9.06 11.47 14.63
N GLN A 51 -9.04 12.71 15.11
CA GLN A 51 -9.03 13.04 16.52
C GLN A 51 -10.30 12.57 17.22
N ALA A 52 -11.48 12.84 16.65
CA ALA A 52 -12.76 12.36 17.18
C ALA A 52 -12.80 10.83 17.25
N ARG A 53 -12.31 10.14 16.20
CA ARG A 53 -12.16 8.68 16.22
C ARG A 53 -11.23 8.20 17.33
N TRP A 54 -10.08 8.86 17.54
CA TRP A 54 -9.15 8.50 18.61
C TRP A 54 -9.76 8.70 20.00
N GLN A 55 -10.47 9.81 20.22
CA GLN A 55 -11.16 10.10 21.48
C GLN A 55 -12.31 9.12 21.77
N ALA A 56 -12.95 8.58 20.74
CA ALA A 56 -13.99 7.56 20.87
C ALA A 56 -13.44 6.17 21.24
N LEU A 57 -12.13 5.92 21.11
CA LEU A 57 -11.52 4.65 21.48
C LEU A 57 -11.38 4.50 22.99
N THR A 58 -11.68 3.31 23.49
CA THR A 58 -11.40 2.92 24.88
C THR A 58 -9.89 2.93 25.17
N PRO A 59 -9.48 3.06 26.45
CA PRO A 59 -8.06 2.97 26.83
C PRO A 59 -7.38 1.67 26.36
N VAL A 60 -8.12 0.55 26.32
CA VAL A 60 -7.63 -0.74 25.83
C VAL A 60 -7.35 -0.67 24.32
N GLU A 61 -8.27 -0.11 23.54
CA GLU A 61 -8.07 0.06 22.10
C GLU A 61 -6.92 1.02 21.80
N GLN A 62 -6.82 2.14 22.55
CA GLN A 62 -5.69 3.06 22.44
C GLN A 62 -4.35 2.37 22.72
N ALA A 63 -4.29 1.48 23.73
CA ALA A 63 -3.09 0.68 24.01
C ALA A 63 -2.76 -0.29 22.87
N VAL A 64 -3.76 -0.92 22.24
CA VAL A 64 -3.56 -1.77 21.05
C VAL A 64 -2.99 -0.96 19.88
N TYR A 65 -3.49 0.24 19.63
CA TYR A 65 -2.92 1.14 18.62
C TYR A 65 -1.47 1.53 18.93
N GLY A 66 -1.18 1.87 20.19
CA GLY A 66 0.20 2.17 20.63
C GLY A 66 1.15 1.00 20.39
N GLN A 67 0.74 -0.23 20.70
CA GLN A 67 1.54 -1.42 20.42
C GLN A 67 1.77 -1.63 18.91
N ARG A 68 0.75 -1.40 18.07
CA ARG A 68 0.90 -1.48 16.61
C ARG A 68 1.89 -0.43 16.08
N GLN A 69 1.84 0.79 16.62
CA GLN A 69 2.76 1.85 16.25
C GLN A 69 4.21 1.51 16.64
N LEU A 70 4.44 0.97 17.84
CA LEU A 70 5.77 0.52 18.26
C LEU A 70 6.29 -0.61 17.36
N ARG A 71 5.44 -1.60 17.03
CA ARG A 71 5.79 -2.67 16.08
C ARG A 71 6.17 -2.11 14.71
N TRP A 72 5.41 -1.14 14.20
CA TRP A 72 5.71 -0.46 12.94
C TRP A 72 7.04 0.31 13.00
N GLN A 73 7.29 1.05 14.09
CA GLN A 73 8.53 1.82 14.26
C GLN A 73 9.76 0.91 14.38
N ALA A 74 9.60 -0.29 14.97
CA ALA A 74 10.65 -1.29 15.08
C ALA A 74 10.97 -2.01 13.76
N LEU A 75 10.13 -1.89 12.73
CA LEU A 75 10.42 -2.47 11.42
C LEU A 75 11.63 -1.77 10.76
N PRO A 76 12.55 -2.53 10.13
CA PRO A 76 13.57 -1.97 9.27
C PRO A 76 12.97 -1.10 8.15
N GLU A 77 13.69 -0.08 7.70
CA GLU A 77 13.17 0.85 6.68
C GLU A 77 12.76 0.14 5.38
N ALA A 78 13.49 -0.90 4.98
CA ALA A 78 13.13 -1.72 3.82
C ALA A 78 11.76 -2.40 3.98
N ALA A 79 11.48 -2.99 5.16
CA ALA A 79 10.19 -3.60 5.46
C ALA A 79 9.06 -2.57 5.54
N ARG A 80 9.34 -1.37 6.09
CA ARG A 80 8.36 -0.28 6.08
C ARG A 80 8.04 0.19 4.66
N ARG A 81 9.05 0.32 3.79
CA ARG A 81 8.83 0.66 2.37
C ARG A 81 7.97 -0.38 1.67
N GLU A 82 8.28 -1.66 1.86
CA GLU A 82 7.51 -2.75 1.26
C GLU A 82 6.05 -2.74 1.74
N GLN A 83 5.79 -2.59 3.04
CA GLN A 83 4.43 -2.51 3.56
C GLN A 83 3.67 -1.26 3.04
N ARG A 84 4.36 -0.13 2.85
CA ARG A 84 3.75 1.06 2.21
C ARG A 84 3.39 0.80 0.75
N GLU A 85 4.27 0.14 0.00
CA GLU A 85 4.02 -0.24 -1.39
C GLU A 85 2.82 -1.18 -1.50
N GLN A 86 2.77 -2.24 -0.67
CA GLN A 86 1.65 -3.17 -0.60
C GLN A 86 0.33 -2.46 -0.24
N TRP A 87 0.37 -1.52 0.71
CA TRP A 87 -0.80 -0.72 1.07
C TRP A 87 -1.26 0.18 -0.07
N GLN A 88 -0.34 0.86 -0.76
CA GLN A 88 -0.69 1.68 -1.93
C GLN A 88 -1.28 0.82 -3.05
N ALA A 89 -0.64 -0.29 -3.37
CA ALA A 89 -1.13 -1.27 -4.35
C ALA A 89 -2.56 -1.72 -4.01
N TRP A 90 -2.83 -2.06 -2.74
CA TRP A 90 -4.16 -2.40 -2.26
C TRP A 90 -5.19 -1.29 -2.51
N GLN A 91 -4.84 -0.02 -2.24
CA GLN A 91 -5.75 1.11 -2.47
C GLN A 91 -6.03 1.35 -3.96
N GLU A 92 -5.12 0.94 -4.85
CA GLU A 92 -5.25 1.07 -6.30
C GLU A 92 -6.03 -0.07 -6.96
N LEU A 93 -6.41 -1.09 -6.19
CA LEU A 93 -7.21 -2.20 -6.70
C LEU A 93 -8.70 -1.80 -6.81
N PRO A 94 -9.37 -2.19 -7.90
CA PRO A 94 -10.83 -2.09 -8.00
C PRO A 94 -11.52 -2.77 -6.82
N GLU A 95 -12.68 -2.27 -6.38
CA GLU A 95 -13.39 -2.85 -5.23
C GLU A 95 -13.74 -4.33 -5.42
N HIS A 96 -14.08 -4.77 -6.64
CA HIS A 96 -14.38 -6.17 -6.91
C HIS A 96 -13.16 -7.09 -6.67
N GLU A 97 -11.95 -6.64 -7.04
CA GLU A 97 -10.71 -7.37 -6.76
C GLU A 97 -10.38 -7.35 -5.27
N ARG A 98 -10.58 -6.21 -4.59
CA ARG A 98 -10.43 -6.13 -3.13
C ARG A 98 -11.38 -7.09 -2.42
N ALA A 99 -12.63 -7.16 -2.84
CA ALA A 99 -13.62 -8.09 -2.29
C ALA A 99 -13.24 -9.56 -2.55
N GLN A 100 -12.72 -9.88 -3.74
CA GLN A 100 -12.16 -11.20 -4.03
C GLN A 100 -10.99 -11.54 -3.10
N LEU A 101 -10.03 -10.63 -2.94
CA LEU A 101 -8.87 -10.85 -2.07
C LEU A 101 -9.26 -10.99 -0.60
N ARG A 102 -10.26 -10.24 -0.10
CA ARG A 102 -10.79 -10.44 1.27
C ARG A 102 -11.36 -11.84 1.47
N ARG A 103 -12.10 -12.37 0.47
CA ARG A 103 -12.64 -13.74 0.51
C ARG A 103 -11.52 -14.77 0.54
N VAL A 104 -10.58 -14.68 -0.40
CA VAL A 104 -9.41 -15.59 -0.46
C VAL A 104 -8.59 -15.51 0.83
N ALA A 105 -8.41 -14.33 1.42
CA ALA A 105 -7.71 -14.20 2.69
C ALA A 105 -8.43 -14.92 3.84
N ALA A 106 -9.76 -14.91 3.87
CA ALA A 106 -10.55 -15.66 4.84
C ALA A 106 -10.40 -17.18 4.62
N ASP A 107 -10.46 -17.63 3.37
CA ASP A 107 -10.28 -19.04 3.01
C ASP A 107 -8.88 -19.54 3.41
N VAL A 108 -7.83 -18.76 3.10
CA VAL A 108 -6.46 -19.07 3.51
C VAL A 108 -6.30 -19.06 5.03
N ALA A 109 -6.97 -18.16 5.74
CA ALA A 109 -6.92 -18.13 7.21
C ALA A 109 -7.56 -19.39 7.84
N ALA A 110 -8.56 -19.97 7.18
CA ALA A 110 -9.22 -21.20 7.61
C ALA A 110 -8.38 -22.47 7.37
N LEU A 111 -7.39 -22.44 6.47
CA LEU A 111 -6.52 -23.59 6.20
C LEU A 111 -5.67 -23.97 7.43
N PRO A 112 -5.31 -25.25 7.62
CA PRO A 112 -4.34 -25.68 8.62
C PRO A 112 -3.02 -24.92 8.52
N ALA A 113 -2.36 -24.70 9.67
CA ALA A 113 -1.05 -24.04 9.75
C ALA A 113 0.02 -24.56 8.76
N PRO A 114 0.22 -25.88 8.57
CA PRO A 114 1.22 -26.37 7.61
C PRO A 114 0.89 -26.00 6.17
N GLU A 115 -0.39 -25.99 5.79
CA GLU A 115 -0.81 -25.61 4.44
C GLU A 115 -0.60 -24.12 4.19
N ARG A 116 -0.93 -23.27 5.16
CA ARG A 116 -0.66 -21.83 5.07
C ARG A 116 0.84 -21.55 4.94
N GLN A 117 1.67 -22.28 5.69
CA GLN A 117 3.13 -22.13 5.60
C GLN A 117 3.66 -22.59 4.25
N ARG A 118 3.11 -23.68 3.69
CA ARG A 118 3.46 -24.13 2.33
C ARG A 118 3.11 -23.09 1.28
N LEU A 119 1.91 -22.50 1.33
CA LEU A 119 1.50 -21.43 0.42
C LEU A 119 2.42 -20.21 0.52
N ARG A 120 2.77 -19.81 1.76
CA ARG A 120 3.73 -18.72 2.00
C ARG A 120 5.09 -19.04 1.40
N ALA A 121 5.63 -20.22 1.65
CA ALA A 121 6.92 -20.64 1.11
C ALA A 121 6.94 -20.67 -0.42
N THR A 122 5.87 -21.17 -1.06
CA THR A 122 5.73 -21.15 -2.52
C THR A 122 5.74 -19.72 -3.05
N PHE A 123 5.02 -18.79 -2.40
CA PHE A 123 5.02 -17.38 -2.81
C PHE A 123 6.39 -16.73 -2.61
N ASP A 124 7.06 -17.01 -1.48
CA ASP A 124 8.37 -16.48 -1.17
C ASP A 124 9.47 -17.05 -2.09
N ALA A 125 9.26 -18.23 -2.69
CA ALA A 125 10.16 -18.82 -3.67
C ALA A 125 10.05 -18.20 -5.08
N LEU A 126 9.00 -17.41 -5.36
CA LEU A 126 8.86 -16.72 -6.64
C LEU A 126 9.94 -15.65 -6.81
N ASP A 127 10.36 -15.43 -8.07
CA ASP A 127 11.25 -14.32 -8.41
C ASP A 127 10.66 -12.97 -7.94
N GLY A 128 11.53 -12.08 -7.45
CA GLY A 128 11.11 -10.81 -6.87
C GLY A 128 10.32 -9.92 -7.83
N ARG A 129 10.56 -10.01 -9.15
CA ARG A 129 9.79 -9.30 -10.17
C ARG A 129 8.39 -9.88 -10.28
N ILE A 130 8.24 -11.20 -10.26
CA ILE A 130 6.95 -11.89 -10.30
C ILE A 130 6.14 -11.59 -9.03
N ARG A 131 6.76 -11.65 -7.85
CA ARG A 131 6.12 -11.27 -6.58
C ARG A 131 5.59 -9.83 -6.62
N ARG A 132 6.38 -8.87 -7.12
CA ARG A 132 5.91 -7.48 -7.31
C ARG A 132 4.79 -7.38 -8.35
N GLY A 133 4.76 -8.26 -9.35
CA GLY A 133 3.66 -8.35 -10.30
C GLY A 133 2.30 -8.57 -9.64
N TRP A 134 2.25 -9.36 -8.57
CA TRP A 134 1.02 -9.63 -7.80
C TRP A 134 0.46 -8.40 -7.08
N LEU A 135 1.23 -7.31 -6.93
CA LEU A 135 0.72 -6.03 -6.44
C LEU A 135 -0.33 -5.42 -7.39
N LEU A 136 -0.37 -5.85 -8.65
CA LEU A 136 -1.36 -5.36 -9.63
C LEU A 136 -2.77 -5.93 -9.43
N GLY A 137 -2.94 -6.88 -8.50
CA GLY A 137 -4.18 -7.59 -8.24
C GLY A 137 -4.16 -9.02 -8.76
N PRO A 138 -5.19 -9.83 -8.43
CA PRO A 138 -5.23 -11.25 -8.77
C PRO A 138 -5.32 -11.51 -10.28
N VAL A 139 -5.97 -10.62 -11.04
CA VAL A 139 -6.15 -10.77 -12.49
C VAL A 139 -4.84 -10.47 -13.23
N LEU A 140 -4.32 -9.25 -13.08
CA LEU A 140 -3.10 -8.85 -13.78
C LEU A 140 -1.83 -9.48 -13.21
N GLY A 141 -1.81 -9.80 -11.91
CA GLY A 141 -0.68 -10.46 -11.26
C GLY A 141 -0.40 -11.85 -11.84
N ALA A 142 -1.46 -12.64 -12.07
CA ALA A 142 -1.34 -13.97 -12.69
C ALA A 142 -0.84 -13.91 -14.15
N GLU A 143 -1.07 -12.80 -14.84
CA GLU A 143 -0.66 -12.59 -16.23
C GLU A 143 0.63 -11.76 -16.35
N TYR A 144 1.19 -11.32 -15.21
CA TYR A 144 2.21 -10.28 -15.19
C TYR A 144 3.47 -10.67 -15.94
N GLU A 145 3.93 -11.92 -15.84
CA GLU A 145 5.13 -12.39 -16.54
C GLU A 145 5.03 -12.14 -18.05
N ARG A 146 3.85 -12.39 -18.64
CA ARG A 146 3.61 -12.22 -20.07
C ARG A 146 3.41 -10.75 -20.46
N LEU A 147 2.84 -9.95 -19.55
CA LEU A 147 2.58 -8.52 -19.77
C LEU A 147 3.76 -7.61 -19.38
N GLN A 148 4.76 -8.15 -18.66
CA GLN A 148 5.90 -7.40 -18.12
C GLN A 148 6.61 -6.51 -19.16
N PRO A 149 6.83 -6.95 -20.42
CA PRO A 149 7.50 -6.12 -21.42
C PRO A 149 6.82 -4.79 -21.68
N LEU A 150 5.48 -4.70 -21.56
CA LEU A 150 4.74 -3.45 -21.73
C LEU A 150 5.04 -2.44 -20.63
N PHE A 151 5.26 -2.94 -19.41
CA PHE A 151 5.42 -2.10 -18.22
C PHE A 151 6.88 -1.71 -17.95
N ALA A 152 7.82 -2.15 -18.78
CA ALA A 152 9.22 -1.79 -18.67
C ALA A 152 9.44 -0.32 -19.09
N PHE A 153 10.16 0.45 -18.25
CA PHE A 153 10.54 1.84 -18.51
C PHE A 153 9.35 2.74 -18.92
N VAL A 154 8.31 2.76 -18.09
CA VAL A 154 7.12 3.62 -18.25
C VAL A 154 7.10 4.65 -17.13
N ALA A 155 6.84 5.92 -17.45
CA ALA A 155 6.58 6.95 -16.45
C ALA A 155 5.32 6.64 -15.62
N ALA A 156 5.24 7.11 -14.38
CA ALA A 156 4.17 6.75 -13.45
C ALA A 156 2.75 7.04 -14.01
N ASP A 157 2.55 8.20 -14.64
CA ASP A 157 1.23 8.61 -15.17
C ASP A 157 0.82 7.82 -16.42
N GLU A 158 1.77 7.48 -17.30
CA GLU A 158 1.50 6.59 -18.44
C GLU A 158 1.24 5.17 -17.94
N ARG A 159 1.97 4.71 -16.92
CA ARG A 159 1.76 3.39 -16.31
C ARG A 159 0.37 3.25 -15.72
N ARG A 160 -0.14 4.28 -15.03
CA ARG A 160 -1.51 4.28 -14.48
C ARG A 160 -2.54 4.11 -15.60
N ARG A 161 -2.48 4.96 -16.62
CA ARG A 161 -3.40 4.91 -17.78
C ARG A 161 -3.34 3.57 -18.51
N LEU A 162 -2.14 3.02 -18.69
CA LEU A 162 -1.95 1.72 -19.31
C LEU A 162 -2.57 0.59 -18.47
N LEU A 163 -2.40 0.62 -17.15
CA LEU A 163 -3.02 -0.37 -16.26
C LEU A 163 -4.55 -0.31 -16.35
N ASP A 164 -5.13 0.88 -16.38
CA ASP A 164 -6.59 1.04 -16.51
C ASP A 164 -7.11 0.47 -17.83
N VAL A 165 -6.41 0.73 -18.94
CA VAL A 165 -6.73 0.13 -20.24
C VAL A 165 -6.62 -1.39 -20.20
N VAL A 166 -5.51 -1.93 -19.69
CA VAL A 166 -5.29 -3.38 -19.64
C VAL A 166 -6.30 -4.08 -18.73
N ARG A 167 -6.72 -3.46 -17.62
CA ARG A 167 -7.79 -3.98 -16.75
C ARG A 167 -9.15 -4.02 -17.44
N ALA A 168 -9.45 -3.04 -18.29
CA ALA A 168 -10.71 -2.98 -19.03
C ALA A 168 -10.78 -3.98 -20.21
N MET A 169 -9.64 -4.53 -20.64
CA MET A 169 -9.57 -5.52 -21.71
C MET A 169 -10.06 -6.89 -21.24
N THR A 170 -10.65 -7.65 -22.16
CA THR A 170 -11.02 -9.05 -21.93
C THR A 170 -9.77 -9.94 -21.77
N PRO A 171 -9.90 -11.13 -21.15
CA PRO A 171 -8.77 -12.07 -21.05
C PRO A 171 -8.15 -12.44 -22.40
N VAL A 172 -8.97 -12.56 -23.45
CA VAL A 172 -8.53 -12.88 -24.82
C VAL A 172 -7.68 -11.74 -25.39
N GLU A 173 -8.14 -10.49 -25.24
CA GLU A 173 -7.40 -9.31 -25.70
C GLU A 173 -6.09 -9.12 -24.92
N ARG A 174 -6.08 -9.35 -23.60
CA ARG A 174 -4.83 -9.30 -22.82
C ARG A 174 -3.83 -10.37 -23.25
N ALA A 175 -4.29 -11.58 -23.56
CA ALA A 175 -3.43 -12.63 -24.07
C ALA A 175 -2.84 -12.29 -25.46
N GLN A 176 -3.61 -11.66 -26.33
CA GLN A 176 -3.14 -11.15 -27.63
C GLN A 176 -2.12 -10.03 -27.46
N LEU A 177 -2.43 -9.06 -26.59
CA LEU A 177 -1.53 -7.96 -26.27
C LEU A 177 -0.20 -8.47 -25.67
N ALA A 178 -0.25 -9.47 -24.81
CA ALA A 178 0.96 -10.08 -24.25
C ALA A 178 1.84 -10.72 -25.33
N ARG A 179 1.25 -11.45 -26.30
CA ARG A 179 1.98 -12.00 -27.45
C ARG A 179 2.65 -10.90 -28.27
N LEU A 180 1.92 -9.81 -28.57
CA LEU A 180 2.49 -8.65 -29.26
C LEU A 180 3.65 -8.03 -28.47
N ALA A 181 3.50 -7.86 -27.16
CA ALA A 181 4.50 -7.24 -26.31
C ALA A 181 5.81 -8.05 -26.25
N GLN A 182 5.70 -9.38 -26.22
CA GLN A 182 6.85 -10.29 -26.23
C GLN A 182 7.59 -10.28 -27.56
N GLY A 183 6.88 -10.20 -28.68
CA GLY A 183 7.47 -10.08 -30.02
C GLY A 183 8.00 -8.69 -30.35
N THR A 184 7.56 -7.65 -29.63
CA THR A 184 7.95 -6.25 -29.91
C THR A 184 9.34 -5.93 -29.33
N PRO A 185 10.31 -5.49 -30.17
CA PRO A 185 11.63 -5.08 -29.71
C PRO A 185 11.56 -3.91 -28.72
N PRO A 186 12.47 -3.82 -27.72
CA PRO A 186 12.43 -2.79 -26.69
C PRO A 186 12.21 -1.35 -27.20
N GLN A 187 12.89 -0.98 -28.29
CA GLN A 187 12.80 0.34 -28.92
C GLN A 187 11.41 0.66 -29.52
N SER A 188 10.64 -0.36 -29.90
CA SER A 188 9.32 -0.21 -30.53
C SER A 188 8.17 -0.28 -29.52
N ARG A 189 8.45 -0.60 -28.24
CA ARG A 189 7.42 -0.78 -27.20
C ARG A 189 6.71 0.52 -26.85
N ALA A 190 7.42 1.65 -26.86
CA ALA A 190 6.79 2.96 -26.63
C ALA A 190 5.72 3.27 -27.68
N ALA A 191 5.99 2.96 -28.96
CA ALA A 191 5.02 3.11 -30.04
C ALA A 191 3.81 2.18 -29.86
N LEU A 192 4.04 0.90 -29.54
CA LEU A 192 2.97 -0.05 -29.24
C LEU A 192 2.04 0.46 -28.11
N ARG A 193 2.62 1.01 -27.02
CA ARG A 193 1.84 1.60 -25.92
C ARG A 193 1.04 2.81 -26.39
N GLY A 194 1.67 3.74 -27.11
CA GLY A 194 1.01 4.94 -27.63
C GLY A 194 -0.21 4.60 -28.48
N GLU A 195 -0.07 3.63 -29.38
CA GLU A 195 -1.17 3.17 -30.23
C GLU A 195 -2.30 2.50 -29.44
N LEU A 196 -1.97 1.63 -28.48
CA LEU A 196 -2.97 0.99 -27.61
C LEU A 196 -3.77 2.04 -26.83
N LEU A 197 -3.09 3.05 -26.28
CA LEU A 197 -3.71 4.14 -25.52
C LEU A 197 -4.58 5.05 -26.40
N SER A 198 -4.24 5.17 -27.69
CA SER A 198 -4.99 5.97 -28.67
C SER A 198 -6.17 5.20 -29.28
N THR A 199 -6.20 3.88 -29.16
CA THR A 199 -7.24 3.02 -29.72
C THR A 199 -8.47 3.03 -28.81
N ALA A 200 -9.63 3.38 -29.40
CA ALA A 200 -10.92 3.35 -28.72
C ALA A 200 -11.25 1.95 -28.19
N THR A 201 -11.90 1.86 -27.03
CA THR A 201 -12.14 0.60 -26.32
C THR A 201 -12.85 -0.45 -27.19
N ASP A 202 -13.85 -0.04 -27.97
CA ASP A 202 -14.63 -0.90 -28.88
C ASP A 202 -13.84 -1.37 -30.12
N LYS A 203 -12.70 -0.74 -30.42
CA LYS A 203 -11.83 -1.08 -31.56
C LYS A 203 -10.59 -1.88 -31.18
N ARG A 204 -10.28 -2.04 -29.88
CA ARG A 204 -9.04 -2.69 -29.41
C ARG A 204 -8.92 -4.13 -29.88
N GLY A 205 -9.98 -4.93 -29.80
CA GLY A 205 -9.97 -6.31 -30.29
C GLY A 205 -9.58 -6.42 -31.77
N ALA A 206 -10.17 -5.59 -32.63
CA ALA A 206 -9.85 -5.58 -34.06
C ALA A 206 -8.42 -5.10 -34.34
N TRP A 207 -7.97 -4.05 -33.64
CA TRP A 207 -6.60 -3.54 -33.74
C TRP A 207 -5.56 -4.59 -33.32
N LEU A 208 -5.83 -5.37 -32.26
CA LEU A 208 -4.95 -6.46 -31.82
C LEU A 208 -4.81 -7.57 -32.87
N GLN A 209 -5.92 -7.98 -33.52
CA GLN A 209 -5.87 -8.97 -34.59
C GLN A 209 -4.99 -8.50 -35.75
N GLN A 210 -5.27 -7.29 -36.25
CA GLN A 210 -4.53 -6.73 -37.37
C GLN A 210 -3.03 -6.62 -37.08
N ARG A 211 -2.66 -6.34 -35.82
CA ARG A 211 -1.25 -6.26 -35.39
C ARG A 211 -0.56 -7.63 -35.33
N LEU A 212 -1.29 -8.69 -35.01
CA LEU A 212 -0.76 -10.05 -34.91
C LEU A 212 -0.59 -10.73 -36.27
N GLU A 213 -1.29 -10.26 -37.30
CA GLU A 213 -1.23 -10.79 -38.67
C GLU A 213 -0.09 -10.21 -39.51
N ARG A 214 0.60 -9.18 -39.01
CA ARG A 214 1.76 -8.54 -39.65
C ARG A 214 3.06 -9.18 -39.21
#